data_AF-A0A2J0MD40-F1
#
_entry.id   AF-A0A2J0MD40-F1
#
_cell.length_a   1.000
_cell.length_b   1.000
_cell.length_c   1.000
_cell.angle_alpha   90.00
_cell.angle_beta   90.00
_cell.angle_gamma   90.00
#
_symmetry.space_group_name_H-M   'P 1'
#
loop_
_entity.id
_entity.type
_entity.pdbx_description
1 polymer ?
#
loop_
_entity_poly.entity_id
_entity_poly.type
_entity_poly.pdbx_seq_one_letter_code
_entity_poly.pdbx_strand_id
1 'polypeptide(L)'
;MRVPDKGMENKCLELFIKSMITINHKKILLLGLGLHGGGVATARWLHKNSAKLVISDLRSEKILRPSLDALAGLKGVKYVIGKHREQDIKWADYIVYNPGVPKESKYLQLARRLNKPVYNEASLFFDRCRAPIIAVTGTRGKSTTASLIAAMCEKTIRRTILAGNIKTAFMLDVVDRAKQDDLVVLELSSWQLEGLNIVRAAPHIAVVTNLYPDHLNRYKNLALYYCSKKEIFKHQKEDHFIVLNDEDKIARDWQKEVCSRTLLFSKKDHKAVGAFVKAGKIMFRSIANCANLQRTKRKATSPLPANLPRIKDLVVASVKDISLEGAHNLQNALAAITVA
;
A
#
# COMPACT_ATOMS: atom_id res chain seq x y z
N MET A 1 -29.63 -20.09 -38.58
CA MET A 1 -29.03 -19.05 -37.71
C MET A 1 -27.70 -19.60 -37.20
N ARG A 2 -26.58 -18.96 -37.57
CA ARG A 2 -25.24 -19.39 -37.13
C ARG A 2 -25.09 -19.09 -35.64
N VAL A 3 -24.76 -20.13 -34.87
CA VAL A 3 -24.34 -20.01 -33.48
C VAL A 3 -23.04 -19.19 -33.46
N PRO A 4 -22.90 -18.12 -32.66
CA PRO A 4 -21.66 -17.37 -32.59
C PRO A 4 -20.53 -18.25 -32.05
N ASP A 5 -19.36 -18.09 -32.67
CA ASP A 5 -18.14 -18.83 -32.41
C ASP A 5 -17.61 -18.55 -30.98
N LYS A 6 -17.58 -19.59 -30.14
CA LYS A 6 -17.01 -19.56 -28.77
C LYS A 6 -15.52 -19.17 -28.76
N GLY A 7 -14.85 -19.14 -29.92
CA GLY A 7 -13.46 -18.70 -30.07
C GLY A 7 -13.24 -17.19 -29.86
N MET A 8 -14.25 -16.34 -30.09
CA MET A 8 -14.09 -14.88 -29.95
C MET A 8 -14.25 -14.39 -28.50
N GLU A 9 -15.10 -15.05 -27.70
CA GLU A 9 -15.28 -14.68 -26.28
C GLU A 9 -14.01 -14.95 -25.45
N ASN A 10 -13.27 -16.02 -25.76
CA ASN A 10 -12.02 -16.33 -25.07
C ASN A 10 -10.87 -15.38 -25.46
N LYS A 11 -10.84 -14.85 -26.69
CA LYS A 11 -9.80 -13.93 -27.16
C LYS A 11 -9.95 -12.51 -26.61
N CYS A 12 -11.17 -12.09 -26.29
CA CYS A 12 -11.42 -10.83 -25.58
C CYS A 12 -11.17 -10.92 -24.06
N LEU A 13 -11.34 -12.11 -23.45
CA LEU A 13 -11.01 -12.34 -22.03
C LEU A 13 -9.49 -12.40 -21.77
N GLU A 14 -8.67 -12.76 -22.76
CA GLU A 14 -7.21 -12.70 -22.66
C GLU A 14 -6.63 -11.27 -22.72
N LEU A 15 -7.40 -10.27 -23.15
CA LEU A 15 -6.90 -8.90 -23.39
C LEU A 15 -6.81 -7.99 -22.15
N PHE A 16 -7.07 -8.50 -20.94
CA PHE A 16 -6.88 -7.73 -19.70
C PHE A 16 -6.32 -8.54 -18.52
N ILE A 17 -5.62 -9.65 -18.78
CA ILE A 17 -4.75 -10.23 -17.75
C ILE A 17 -3.49 -9.36 -17.70
N LYS A 18 -3.39 -8.50 -16.68
CA LYS A 18 -2.11 -7.88 -16.33
C LYS A 18 -1.12 -9.01 -16.09
N SER A 19 -0.20 -9.21 -17.03
CA SER A 19 0.87 -10.21 -16.89
C SER A 19 1.67 -9.89 -15.64
N MET A 20 1.73 -10.83 -14.71
CA MET A 20 2.51 -10.70 -13.48
C MET A 20 3.99 -10.55 -13.81
N ILE A 21 4.73 -9.88 -12.91
CA ILE A 21 6.18 -9.77 -13.02
C ILE A 21 6.78 -11.17 -12.94
N THR A 22 7.41 -11.61 -14.03
CA THR A 22 8.07 -12.92 -14.10
C THR A 22 9.37 -12.87 -13.31
N ILE A 23 9.56 -13.78 -12.36
CA ILE A 23 10.76 -13.85 -11.50
C ILE A 23 11.61 -15.08 -11.79
N ASN A 24 10.94 -16.20 -12.07
CA ASN A 24 11.57 -17.48 -12.28
C ASN A 24 12.64 -17.39 -13.39
N HIS A 25 13.87 -17.79 -13.05
CA HIS A 25 15.07 -17.78 -13.89
C HIS A 25 15.52 -16.40 -14.42
N LYS A 26 14.87 -15.30 -14.03
CA LYS A 26 15.28 -13.95 -14.39
C LYS A 26 16.52 -13.53 -13.63
N LYS A 27 17.39 -12.77 -14.30
CA LYS A 27 18.55 -12.09 -13.70
C LYS A 27 18.07 -10.85 -12.99
N ILE A 28 18.14 -10.83 -11.67
CA ILE A 28 17.64 -9.71 -10.86
C ILE A 28 18.79 -9.14 -10.05
N LEU A 29 18.96 -7.82 -10.15
CA LEU A 29 19.81 -7.08 -9.23
C LEU A 29 18.94 -6.49 -8.11
N LEU A 30 19.15 -6.98 -6.89
CA LEU A 30 18.68 -6.30 -5.68
C LEU A 30 19.66 -5.18 -5.32
N LEU A 31 19.26 -3.94 -5.56
CA LEU A 31 20.04 -2.74 -5.31
C LEU A 31 19.70 -2.19 -3.91
N GLY A 32 20.66 -2.30 -2.99
CA GLY A 32 20.50 -1.99 -1.57
C GLY A 32 19.92 -3.18 -0.81
N LEU A 33 20.67 -3.73 0.15
CA LEU A 33 20.16 -4.72 1.10
C LEU A 33 19.56 -4.01 2.31
N GLY A 34 20.25 -2.99 2.83
CA GLY A 34 19.82 -2.22 4.00
C GLY A 34 19.93 -3.00 5.32
N LEU A 35 19.51 -2.36 6.41
CA LEU A 35 19.66 -2.86 7.79
C LEU A 35 18.31 -3.15 8.47
N HIS A 36 17.20 -2.78 7.84
CA HIS A 36 15.88 -2.78 8.46
C HIS A 36 15.04 -4.00 8.08
N GLY A 37 15.64 -5.07 7.54
CA GLY A 37 14.97 -6.33 7.23
C GLY A 37 14.22 -6.40 5.89
N GLY A 38 13.63 -5.30 5.40
CA GLY A 38 12.85 -5.32 4.14
C GLY A 38 13.62 -5.84 2.91
N GLY A 39 14.90 -5.46 2.76
CA GLY A 39 15.75 -6.00 1.69
C GLY A 39 16.11 -7.48 1.89
N VAL A 40 16.22 -7.96 3.14
CA VAL A 40 16.42 -9.38 3.45
C VAL A 40 15.18 -10.18 3.07
N ALA A 41 13.99 -9.71 3.44
CA ALA A 41 12.72 -10.32 3.03
C ALA A 41 12.59 -10.38 1.50
N THR A 42 12.94 -9.28 0.83
CA THR A 42 12.97 -9.22 -0.64
C THR A 42 13.94 -10.21 -1.25
N ALA A 43 15.18 -10.29 -0.76
CA ALA A 43 16.19 -11.24 -1.22
C ALA A 43 15.71 -12.69 -1.08
N ARG A 44 15.18 -13.06 0.08
CA ARG A 44 14.64 -14.40 0.35
C ARG A 44 13.50 -14.75 -0.60
N TRP A 45 12.56 -13.82 -0.81
CA TRP A 45 11.42 -14.05 -1.68
C TRP A 45 11.83 -14.20 -3.15
N LEU A 46 12.75 -13.36 -3.65
CA LEU A 46 13.29 -13.50 -5.01
C LEU A 46 14.03 -14.82 -5.22
N HIS A 47 14.87 -15.21 -4.25
CA HIS A 47 15.60 -16.49 -4.28
C HIS A 47 14.65 -17.69 -4.27
N LYS A 48 13.65 -17.68 -3.38
CA LYS A 48 12.59 -18.70 -3.31
C LYS A 48 11.86 -18.88 -4.64
N ASN A 49 11.67 -17.79 -5.39
CA ASN A 49 11.05 -17.80 -6.72
C ASN A 49 12.06 -18.04 -7.86
N SER A 50 13.20 -18.65 -7.57
CA SER A 50 14.21 -19.11 -8.53
C SER A 50 14.84 -17.99 -9.39
N ALA A 51 14.92 -16.78 -8.85
CA ALA A 51 15.68 -15.70 -9.50
C ALA A 51 17.18 -15.99 -9.50
N LYS A 52 17.87 -15.64 -10.59
CA LYS A 52 19.32 -15.52 -10.62
C LYS A 52 19.66 -14.18 -9.97
N LEU A 53 20.12 -14.20 -8.72
CA LEU A 53 20.16 -13.01 -7.87
C LEU A 53 21.57 -12.47 -7.65
N VAL A 54 21.74 -11.18 -7.92
CA VAL A 54 22.87 -10.38 -7.42
C VAL A 54 22.32 -9.41 -6.38
N ILE A 55 22.93 -9.36 -5.20
CA ILE A 55 22.60 -8.40 -4.14
C ILE A 55 23.78 -7.44 -4.01
N SER A 56 23.50 -6.14 -4.04
CA SER A 56 24.55 -5.13 -3.86
C SER A 56 24.19 -4.07 -2.85
N ASP A 57 25.17 -3.55 -2.12
CA ASP A 57 24.99 -2.46 -1.15
C ASP A 57 26.29 -1.65 -1.02
N LEU A 58 26.17 -0.35 -0.75
CA LEU A 58 27.32 0.55 -0.59
C LEU A 58 27.99 0.40 0.78
N ARG A 59 27.26 -0.10 1.78
CA ARG A 59 27.81 -0.27 3.14
C ARG A 59 28.83 -1.41 3.14
N SER A 60 29.76 -1.34 4.08
CA SER A 60 30.73 -2.40 4.30
C SER A 60 30.08 -3.66 4.86
N GLU A 61 30.77 -4.79 4.73
CA GLU A 61 30.34 -6.07 5.28
C GLU A 61 30.12 -6.01 6.79
N LYS A 62 31.01 -5.32 7.52
CA LYS A 62 30.89 -5.11 8.97
C LYS A 62 29.55 -4.46 9.35
N ILE A 63 29.13 -3.43 8.62
CA ILE A 63 27.86 -2.74 8.90
C ILE A 63 26.67 -3.61 8.53
N LEU A 64 26.76 -4.34 7.41
CA LEU A 64 25.68 -5.20 6.91
C LEU A 64 25.59 -6.58 7.56
N ARG A 65 26.49 -6.90 8.49
CA ARG A 65 26.59 -8.22 9.09
C ARG A 65 25.24 -8.81 9.54
N PRO A 66 24.35 -8.07 10.23
CA PRO A 66 23.03 -8.60 10.61
C PRO A 66 22.17 -9.05 9.42
N SER A 67 22.19 -8.27 8.32
CA SER A 67 21.44 -8.59 7.10
C SER A 67 22.07 -9.73 6.31
N LEU A 68 23.40 -9.84 6.31
CA LEU A 68 24.12 -10.91 5.63
C LEU A 68 23.95 -12.25 6.37
N ASP A 69 24.04 -12.24 7.70
CA ASP A 69 23.82 -13.42 8.53
C ASP A 69 22.40 -13.97 8.34
N ALA A 70 21.40 -13.08 8.22
CA ALA A 70 20.03 -13.47 7.89
C ALA A 70 19.87 -14.12 6.50
N LEU A 71 20.87 -14.02 5.62
CA LEU A 71 20.87 -14.63 4.29
C LEU A 71 21.89 -15.77 4.12
N ALA A 72 22.63 -16.16 5.17
CA ALA A 72 23.73 -17.11 5.08
C ALA A 72 23.34 -18.49 4.47
N GLY A 73 22.07 -18.89 4.56
CA GLY A 73 21.55 -20.13 3.98
C GLY A 73 21.24 -20.06 2.47
N LEU A 74 21.29 -18.89 1.84
CA LEU A 74 20.93 -18.74 0.43
C LEU A 74 22.09 -19.15 -0.49
N LYS A 75 21.93 -20.28 -1.19
CA LYS A 75 22.90 -20.77 -2.18
C LYS A 75 22.72 -20.09 -3.53
N GLY A 76 23.82 -19.89 -4.27
CA GLY A 76 23.79 -19.37 -5.64
C GLY A 76 23.49 -17.88 -5.77
N VAL A 77 23.57 -17.12 -4.66
CA VAL A 77 23.41 -15.66 -4.64
C VAL A 77 24.78 -15.01 -4.67
N LYS A 78 24.97 -14.03 -5.57
CA LYS A 78 26.20 -13.23 -5.61
C LYS A 78 26.03 -11.95 -4.80
N TYR A 79 26.95 -11.69 -3.88
CA TYR A 79 26.98 -10.48 -3.06
C TYR A 79 28.05 -9.51 -3.55
N VAL A 80 27.68 -8.24 -3.73
CA VAL A 80 28.58 -7.15 -4.11
C VAL A 80 28.48 -6.06 -3.07
N ILE A 81 29.32 -6.15 -2.05
CA ILE A 81 29.27 -5.29 -0.85
C ILE A 81 30.33 -4.20 -0.91
N GLY A 82 30.05 -3.04 -0.30
CA GLY A 82 30.90 -1.85 -0.31
C GLY A 82 30.86 -1.04 -1.60
N LYS A 83 30.08 -1.47 -2.61
CA LYS A 83 29.95 -0.79 -3.91
C LYS A 83 28.75 -1.28 -4.70
N HIS A 84 28.37 -0.47 -5.68
CA HIS A 84 27.53 -0.90 -6.80
C HIS A 84 28.38 -0.87 -8.08
N ARG A 85 28.11 -1.76 -9.05
CA ARG A 85 28.87 -1.83 -10.31
C ARG A 85 27.93 -1.70 -11.49
N GLU A 86 28.27 -0.87 -12.47
CA GLU A 86 27.45 -0.70 -13.68
C GLU A 86 27.23 -2.00 -14.45
N GLN A 87 28.22 -2.89 -14.44
CA GLN A 87 28.12 -4.22 -15.06
C GLN A 87 26.97 -5.06 -14.48
N ASP A 88 26.66 -4.93 -13.18
CA ASP A 88 25.58 -5.69 -12.56
C ASP A 88 24.21 -5.14 -13.00
N ILE A 89 24.11 -3.82 -13.25
CA ILE A 89 22.92 -3.21 -13.87
C ILE A 89 22.77 -3.73 -15.31
N LYS A 90 23.84 -3.71 -16.10
CA LYS A 90 23.84 -4.19 -17.50
C LYS A 90 23.44 -5.67 -17.60
N TRP A 91 23.89 -6.49 -16.64
CA TRP A 91 23.61 -7.92 -16.55
C TRP A 91 22.15 -8.25 -16.21
N ALA A 92 21.50 -7.48 -15.33
CA ALA A 92 20.17 -7.80 -14.81
C ALA A 92 19.07 -7.59 -15.86
N ASP A 93 18.08 -8.47 -15.92
CA ASP A 93 16.88 -8.27 -16.74
C ASP A 93 16.06 -7.09 -16.20
N TYR A 94 15.99 -6.95 -14.87
CA TYR A 94 15.43 -5.80 -14.18
C TYR A 94 16.01 -5.62 -12.79
N ILE A 95 15.77 -4.44 -12.21
CA ILE A 95 16.28 -4.04 -10.89
C ILE A 95 15.16 -4.09 -9.87
N VAL A 96 15.44 -4.65 -8.70
CA VAL A 96 14.61 -4.46 -7.50
C VAL A 96 15.41 -3.58 -6.56
N TYR A 97 14.91 -2.40 -6.18
CA TYR A 97 15.63 -1.50 -5.27
C TYR A 97 14.98 -1.49 -3.89
N ASN A 98 15.80 -1.47 -2.85
CA ASN A 98 15.34 -1.16 -1.51
C ASN A 98 14.90 0.32 -1.47
N PRO A 99 13.73 0.67 -0.90
CA PRO A 99 13.23 2.05 -0.83
C PRO A 99 14.22 3.08 -0.27
N GLY A 100 15.19 2.65 0.55
CA GLY A 100 16.27 3.51 1.03
C GLY A 100 17.28 3.96 -0.04
N VAL A 101 17.28 3.36 -1.23
CA VAL A 101 18.08 3.81 -2.37
C VAL A 101 17.37 5.00 -3.04
N PRO A 102 18.02 6.18 -3.12
CA PRO A 102 17.40 7.35 -3.74
C PRO A 102 17.02 7.10 -5.20
N LYS A 103 15.83 7.56 -5.61
CA LYS A 103 15.33 7.48 -7.00
C LYS A 103 16.27 8.15 -8.00
N GLU A 104 17.00 9.16 -7.55
CA GLU A 104 18.00 9.94 -8.26
C GLU A 104 19.37 9.24 -8.34
N SER A 105 19.55 8.07 -7.71
CA SER A 105 20.79 7.29 -7.78
C SER A 105 21.25 7.10 -9.22
N LYS A 106 22.53 7.37 -9.49
CA LYS A 106 23.12 7.19 -10.83
C LYS A 106 22.92 5.77 -11.39
N TYR A 107 22.80 4.77 -10.51
CA TYR A 107 22.55 3.37 -10.89
C TYR A 107 21.11 3.14 -11.34
N LEU A 108 20.12 3.76 -10.68
CA LEU A 108 18.72 3.71 -11.12
C LEU A 108 18.51 4.54 -12.39
N GLN A 109 19.22 5.67 -12.54
CA GLN A 109 19.22 6.43 -13.79
C GLN A 109 19.82 5.61 -14.95
N LEU A 110 20.93 4.90 -14.71
CA LEU A 110 21.52 4.01 -15.70
C LEU A 110 20.55 2.89 -16.10
N ALA A 111 19.87 2.26 -15.14
CA ALA A 111 18.86 1.24 -15.43
C ALA A 111 17.75 1.78 -16.35
N ARG A 112 17.25 3.00 -16.08
CA ARG A 112 16.26 3.68 -16.94
C ARG A 112 16.80 3.98 -18.34
N ARG A 113 18.04 4.49 -18.46
CA ARG A 113 18.67 4.74 -19.78
C ARG A 113 18.84 3.47 -20.61
N LEU A 114 19.02 2.33 -19.95
CA LEU A 114 19.12 1.02 -20.58
C LEU A 114 17.75 0.33 -20.77
N ASN A 115 16.64 1.04 -20.53
CA ASN A 115 15.27 0.51 -20.60
C ASN A 115 15.03 -0.73 -19.72
N LYS A 116 15.76 -0.85 -18.61
CA LYS A 116 15.56 -1.94 -17.65
C LYS A 116 14.44 -1.55 -16.66
N PRO A 117 13.43 -2.41 -16.45
CA PRO A 117 12.42 -2.17 -15.43
C PRO A 117 13.05 -2.02 -14.05
N VAL A 118 12.44 -1.17 -13.22
CA VAL A 118 12.88 -0.89 -11.86
C VAL A 118 11.68 -1.06 -10.95
N TYR A 119 11.75 -1.96 -9.99
CA TYR A 119 10.68 -2.26 -9.03
C TYR A 119 11.19 -2.07 -7.61
N ASN A 120 10.29 -1.89 -6.66
CA ASN A 120 10.58 -2.07 -5.23
C ASN A 120 9.70 -3.17 -4.64
N GLU A 121 9.90 -3.47 -3.36
CA GLU A 121 9.09 -4.46 -2.63
C GLU A 121 7.58 -4.21 -2.70
N ALA A 122 7.12 -2.95 -2.68
CA ALA A 122 5.71 -2.61 -2.80
C ALA A 122 5.18 -2.93 -4.21
N SER A 123 5.99 -2.67 -5.25
CA SER A 123 5.64 -3.01 -6.63
C SER A 123 5.40 -4.51 -6.76
N LEU A 124 6.31 -5.33 -6.23
CA LEU A 124 6.23 -6.79 -6.24
C LEU A 124 5.05 -7.30 -5.39
N PHE A 125 4.82 -6.69 -4.23
CA PHE A 125 3.71 -7.06 -3.35
C PHE A 125 2.36 -6.82 -4.01
N PHE A 126 2.12 -5.62 -4.56
CA PHE A 126 0.87 -5.27 -5.21
C PHE A 126 0.65 -6.00 -6.54
N ASP A 127 1.73 -6.44 -7.20
CA ASP A 127 1.62 -7.30 -8.37
C ASP A 127 1.19 -8.73 -8.02
N ARG A 128 1.64 -9.25 -6.86
CA ARG A 128 1.45 -10.66 -6.47
C ARG A 128 0.29 -10.91 -5.51
N CYS A 129 -0.04 -9.95 -4.64
CA CYS A 129 -1.06 -10.11 -3.62
C CYS A 129 -2.46 -10.21 -4.24
N ARG A 130 -3.22 -11.24 -3.83
CA ARG A 130 -4.60 -11.47 -4.29
C ARG A 130 -5.66 -11.06 -3.26
N ALA A 131 -5.23 -10.78 -2.03
CA ALA A 131 -6.10 -10.32 -0.96
C ALA A 131 -6.52 -8.85 -1.20
N PRO A 132 -7.71 -8.42 -0.74
CA PRO A 132 -8.00 -7.02 -0.55
C PRO A 132 -6.93 -6.35 0.32
N ILE A 133 -6.55 -5.13 -0.06
CA ILE A 133 -5.49 -4.35 0.58
C ILE A 133 -6.08 -3.04 1.11
N ILE A 134 -5.87 -2.79 2.40
CA ILE A 134 -5.96 -1.49 3.03
C ILE A 134 -4.54 -0.97 3.20
N ALA A 135 -4.24 0.26 2.78
CA ALA A 135 -2.91 0.83 2.98
C ALA A 135 -2.98 2.20 3.64
N VAL A 136 -2.11 2.41 4.64
CA VAL A 136 -2.01 3.62 5.44
C VAL A 136 -0.71 4.34 5.14
N THR A 137 -0.79 5.62 4.80
CA THR A 137 0.37 6.52 4.74
C THR A 137 0.08 7.85 5.46
N GLY A 138 1.10 8.70 5.49
CA GLY A 138 1.10 10.01 6.15
C GLY A 138 2.46 10.32 6.77
N THR A 139 2.62 11.51 7.35
CA THR A 139 3.85 11.88 8.05
C THR A 139 3.93 11.14 9.39
N ARG A 140 2.91 11.26 10.25
CA ARG A 140 2.86 10.62 11.59
C ARG A 140 1.60 9.77 11.80
N GLY A 141 1.66 8.82 12.73
CA GLY A 141 0.51 7.99 13.12
C GLY A 141 0.20 6.80 12.22
N LYS A 142 1.03 6.52 11.20
CA LYS A 142 0.84 5.41 10.26
C LYS A 142 0.77 4.05 10.96
N SER A 143 1.78 3.72 11.77
CA SER A 143 1.86 2.43 12.46
C SER A 143 0.69 2.22 13.40
N THR A 144 0.37 3.22 14.23
CA THR A 144 -0.78 3.17 15.15
C THR A 144 -2.09 2.98 14.40
N THR A 145 -2.33 3.75 13.33
CA THR A 145 -3.56 3.64 12.53
C THR A 145 -3.67 2.29 11.84
N ALA A 146 -2.59 1.79 11.22
CA ALA A 146 -2.56 0.47 10.59
C ALA A 146 -2.80 -0.66 11.60
N SER A 147 -2.20 -0.58 12.79
CA SER A 147 -2.44 -1.55 13.86
C SER A 147 -3.87 -1.52 14.39
N LEU A 148 -4.47 -0.33 14.55
CA LEU A 148 -5.86 -0.19 14.99
C LEU A 148 -6.83 -0.74 13.94
N ILE A 149 -6.62 -0.43 12.66
CA ILE A 149 -7.41 -1.00 11.55
C ILE A 149 -7.33 -2.53 11.59
N ALA A 150 -6.12 -3.08 11.68
CA ALA A 150 -5.95 -4.53 11.73
C ALA A 150 -6.70 -5.15 12.92
N ALA A 151 -6.52 -4.61 14.13
CA ALA A 151 -7.16 -5.11 15.34
C ALA A 151 -8.70 -5.03 15.31
N MET A 152 -9.27 -3.98 14.69
CA MET A 152 -10.72 -3.85 14.51
C MET A 152 -11.23 -4.84 13.47
N CYS A 153 -10.58 -4.94 12.30
CA CYS A 153 -10.97 -5.86 11.23
C CYS A 153 -10.85 -7.34 11.63
N GLU A 154 -9.91 -7.71 12.51
CA GLU A 154 -9.81 -9.08 13.05
C GLU A 154 -11.07 -9.54 13.81
N LYS A 155 -11.95 -8.62 14.21
CA LYS A 155 -13.23 -8.97 14.87
C LYS A 155 -14.30 -9.45 13.88
N THR A 156 -14.18 -9.09 12.60
CA THR A 156 -15.20 -9.37 11.58
C THR A 156 -14.67 -10.17 10.40
N ILE A 157 -13.36 -10.12 10.14
CA ILE A 157 -12.70 -10.83 9.05
C ILE A 157 -11.86 -11.96 9.63
N ARG A 158 -12.02 -13.16 9.05
CA ARG A 158 -11.39 -14.40 9.52
C ARG A 158 -9.88 -14.28 9.71
N ARG A 159 -9.19 -13.57 8.81
CA ARG A 159 -7.75 -13.41 8.85
C ARG A 159 -7.32 -12.06 8.30
N THR A 160 -6.71 -11.27 9.17
CA THR A 160 -6.09 -9.98 8.82
C THR A 160 -4.57 -10.09 8.96
N ILE A 161 -3.84 -9.51 8.02
CA ILE A 161 -2.38 -9.53 7.97
C ILE A 161 -1.89 -8.09 8.00
N LEU A 162 -1.26 -7.68 9.11
CA LEU A 162 -0.56 -6.41 9.21
C LEU A 162 0.88 -6.54 8.69
N ALA A 163 1.29 -5.72 7.74
CA ALA A 163 2.64 -5.73 7.16
C ALA A 163 3.08 -4.35 6.62
N GLY A 164 4.27 -4.27 6.02
CA GLY A 164 4.76 -3.08 5.34
C GLY A 164 5.95 -2.42 6.04
N ASN A 165 5.89 -1.09 6.21
CA ASN A 165 6.87 -0.28 6.95
C ASN A 165 6.73 -0.41 8.48
N ILE A 166 6.16 -1.50 8.96
CA ILE A 166 6.03 -1.82 10.37
C ILE A 166 7.01 -2.95 10.70
N LYS A 167 7.61 -2.91 11.89
CA LYS A 167 8.66 -3.87 12.28
C LYS A 167 8.17 -5.30 12.51
N THR A 168 6.86 -5.54 12.47
CA THR A 168 6.24 -6.85 12.77
C THR A 168 6.28 -7.81 11.58
N ALA A 169 6.09 -7.33 10.35
CA ALA A 169 6.13 -8.17 9.15
C ALA A 169 6.43 -7.36 7.89
N PHE A 170 7.38 -7.83 7.08
CA PHE A 170 7.69 -7.22 5.78
C PHE A 170 6.72 -7.72 4.71
N MET A 171 6.42 -6.88 3.71
CA MET A 171 5.50 -7.21 2.62
C MET A 171 5.82 -8.56 1.96
N LEU A 172 7.08 -8.79 1.58
CA LEU A 172 7.44 -10.01 0.84
C LEU A 172 7.58 -11.26 1.73
N ASP A 173 7.57 -11.13 3.06
CA ASP A 173 7.44 -12.29 3.96
C ASP A 173 6.00 -12.84 3.98
N VAL A 174 5.01 -12.00 3.66
CA VAL A 174 3.59 -12.35 3.80
C VAL A 174 2.85 -12.55 2.48
N VAL A 175 3.45 -12.15 1.36
CA VAL A 175 2.77 -12.09 0.05
C VAL A 175 2.23 -13.44 -0.42
N ASP A 176 2.98 -14.53 -0.25
CA ASP A 176 2.56 -15.86 -0.73
C ASP A 176 1.44 -16.48 0.13
N ARG A 177 1.34 -16.06 1.39
CA ARG A 177 0.36 -16.57 2.36
C ARG A 177 -0.93 -15.74 2.40
N ALA A 178 -0.94 -14.54 1.81
CA ALA A 178 -2.13 -13.70 1.70
C ALA A 178 -3.04 -14.25 0.58
N LYS A 179 -4.19 -14.80 0.97
CA LYS A 179 -5.19 -15.37 0.07
C LYS A 179 -6.34 -14.40 -0.18
N GLN A 180 -7.18 -14.69 -1.17
CA GLN A 180 -8.25 -13.79 -1.60
C GLN A 180 -9.29 -13.49 -0.50
N ASP A 181 -9.48 -14.42 0.44
CA ASP A 181 -10.41 -14.25 1.58
C ASP A 181 -9.73 -13.64 2.83
N ASP A 182 -8.43 -13.35 2.77
CA ASP A 182 -7.71 -12.64 3.82
C ASP A 182 -7.86 -11.12 3.61
N LEU A 183 -7.60 -10.32 4.65
CA LEU A 183 -7.39 -8.88 4.52
C LEU A 183 -5.93 -8.54 4.77
N VAL A 184 -5.32 -7.72 3.93
CA VAL A 184 -3.99 -7.17 4.19
C VAL A 184 -4.10 -5.70 4.57
N VAL A 185 -3.54 -5.35 5.72
CA VAL A 185 -3.37 -3.96 6.17
C VAL A 185 -1.89 -3.60 6.07
N LEU A 186 -1.56 -2.62 5.23
CA LEU A 186 -0.20 -2.16 4.99
C LEU A 186 0.07 -0.80 5.61
N GLU A 187 1.15 -0.69 6.37
CA GLU A 187 1.79 0.61 6.59
C GLU A 187 2.74 0.91 5.42
N LEU A 188 2.59 2.04 4.73
CA LEU A 188 3.47 2.41 3.61
C LEU A 188 4.15 3.77 3.85
N SER A 189 5.48 3.75 3.76
CA SER A 189 6.30 4.97 3.68
C SER A 189 6.15 5.65 2.31
N SER A 190 6.52 6.92 2.22
CA SER A 190 6.60 7.61 0.92
C SER A 190 7.56 6.90 -0.05
N TRP A 191 8.63 6.30 0.46
CA TRP A 191 9.65 5.67 -0.38
C TRP A 191 9.15 4.36 -1.02
N GLN A 192 8.32 3.61 -0.30
CA GLN A 192 7.66 2.41 -0.84
C GLN A 192 6.60 2.78 -1.89
N LEU A 193 5.85 3.86 -1.68
CA LEU A 193 4.81 4.30 -2.59
C LEU A 193 5.32 4.67 -3.98
N GLU A 194 6.57 5.12 -4.10
CA GLU A 194 7.21 5.46 -5.39
C GLU A 194 7.20 4.30 -6.41
N GLY A 195 7.07 3.05 -5.95
CA GLY A 195 7.00 1.86 -6.82
C GLY A 195 5.60 1.56 -7.37
N LEU A 196 4.53 2.05 -6.75
CA LEU A 196 3.16 1.68 -7.14
C LEU A 196 2.79 2.17 -8.55
N ASN A 197 3.30 3.34 -8.94
CA ASN A 197 3.06 3.89 -10.27
C ASN A 197 3.53 2.97 -11.40
N ILE A 198 4.61 2.21 -11.14
CA ILE A 198 5.28 1.36 -12.13
C ILE A 198 4.40 0.17 -12.49
N VAL A 199 3.69 -0.36 -11.50
CA VAL A 199 2.76 -1.48 -11.66
C VAL A 199 1.31 -1.02 -11.81
N ARG A 200 1.04 0.29 -11.82
CA ARG A 200 -0.31 0.88 -11.91
C ARG A 200 -1.29 0.23 -10.94
N ALA A 201 -0.85 0.04 -9.69
CA ALA A 201 -1.62 -0.62 -8.65
C ALA A 201 -1.95 0.35 -7.52
N ALA A 202 -3.03 0.06 -6.81
CA ALA A 202 -3.50 0.83 -5.67
C ALA A 202 -4.23 -0.10 -4.68
N PRO A 203 -4.29 0.27 -3.39
CA PRO A 203 -5.09 -0.44 -2.41
C PRO A 203 -6.59 -0.22 -2.67
N HIS A 204 -7.41 -1.13 -2.16
CA HIS A 204 -8.86 -1.03 -2.20
C HIS A 204 -9.34 0.08 -1.26
N ILE A 205 -8.65 0.26 -0.13
CA ILE A 205 -8.84 1.37 0.79
C ILE A 205 -7.49 2.04 1.05
N ALA A 206 -7.37 3.32 0.73
CA ALA A 206 -6.20 4.14 1.06
C ALA A 206 -6.52 5.04 2.26
N VAL A 207 -5.60 5.18 3.20
CA VAL A 207 -5.75 6.05 4.38
C VAL A 207 -4.57 7.02 4.42
N VAL A 208 -4.87 8.31 4.55
CA VAL A 208 -3.86 9.38 4.70
C VAL A 208 -4.05 10.04 6.06
N THR A 209 -3.12 9.81 6.99
CA THR A 209 -3.25 10.29 8.38
C THR A 209 -3.06 11.80 8.52
N ASN A 210 -1.97 12.35 8.00
CA ASN A 210 -1.60 13.78 8.01
C ASN A 210 -0.39 14.03 7.10
N LEU A 211 -0.16 15.29 6.75
CA LEU A 211 0.89 15.78 5.86
C LEU A 211 1.56 17.03 6.46
N TYR A 212 2.56 16.79 7.31
CA TYR A 212 3.45 17.84 7.83
C TYR A 212 4.78 17.91 7.04
N PRO A 213 5.45 19.08 7.02
CA PRO A 213 6.81 19.20 6.50
C PRO A 213 7.77 18.21 7.17
N ASP A 214 8.36 17.31 6.38
CA ASP A 214 9.31 16.28 6.84
C ASP A 214 10.14 15.78 5.63
N HIS A 215 11.15 14.95 5.90
CA HIS A 215 11.93 14.21 4.90
C HIS A 215 12.63 15.06 3.82
N LEU A 216 12.96 16.32 4.12
CA LEU A 216 13.74 17.20 3.23
C LEU A 216 15.19 16.73 3.03
N ASN A 217 15.68 15.82 3.87
CA ASN A 217 16.94 15.11 3.64
C ASN A 217 16.86 14.09 2.48
N ARG A 218 15.64 13.68 2.08
CA ARG A 218 15.39 12.74 0.98
C ARG A 218 14.85 13.41 -0.27
N TYR A 219 13.99 14.40 -0.10
CA TYR A 219 13.27 15.08 -1.18
C TYR A 219 13.79 16.50 -1.38
N LYS A 220 13.92 16.91 -2.64
CA LYS A 220 14.37 18.29 -2.97
C LYS A 220 13.45 19.37 -2.43
N ASN A 221 12.16 19.06 -2.26
CA ASN A 221 11.16 19.96 -1.70
C ASN A 221 9.93 19.17 -1.19
N LEU A 222 9.05 19.85 -0.45
CA LEU A 222 7.83 19.26 0.11
C LEU A 222 6.83 18.82 -0.95
N ALA A 223 6.78 19.49 -2.11
CA ALA A 223 5.86 19.09 -3.18
C ALA A 223 6.19 17.67 -3.68
N LEU A 224 7.47 17.35 -3.88
CA LEU A 224 7.89 15.99 -4.26
C LEU A 224 7.59 14.97 -3.15
N TYR A 225 7.78 15.32 -1.89
CA TYR A 225 7.40 14.47 -0.77
C TYR A 225 5.90 14.17 -0.75
N TYR A 226 5.05 15.18 -0.89
CA TYR A 226 3.60 15.01 -0.94
C TYR A 226 3.15 14.24 -2.18
N CYS A 227 3.71 14.52 -3.35
CA CYS A 227 3.45 13.77 -4.57
C CYS A 227 3.82 12.29 -4.44
N SER A 228 4.91 11.94 -3.75
CA SER A 228 5.26 10.54 -3.51
C SER A 228 4.20 9.79 -2.69
N LYS A 229 3.50 10.50 -1.79
CA LYS A 229 2.40 9.91 -1.02
C LYS A 229 1.10 9.77 -1.81
N LYS A 230 0.85 10.66 -2.78
CA LYS A 230 -0.32 10.57 -3.68
C LYS A 230 -0.36 9.29 -4.50
N GLU A 231 0.80 8.67 -4.74
CA GLU A 231 0.89 7.37 -5.42
C GLU A 231 0.06 6.29 -4.74
N ILE A 232 -0.31 6.44 -3.46
CA ILE A 232 -1.22 5.52 -2.76
C ILE A 232 -2.61 5.46 -3.39
N PHE A 233 -3.13 6.54 -3.98
CA PHE A 233 -4.50 6.58 -4.51
C PHE A 233 -4.58 6.77 -6.03
N LYS A 234 -3.46 7.09 -6.68
CA LYS A 234 -3.42 7.49 -8.08
C LYS A 234 -4.01 6.49 -9.08
N HIS A 235 -3.94 5.20 -8.75
CA HIS A 235 -4.49 4.11 -9.57
C HIS A 235 -5.71 3.43 -8.93
N GLN A 236 -6.36 4.09 -7.96
CA GLN A 236 -7.65 3.61 -7.43
C GLN A 236 -8.74 3.69 -8.50
N LYS A 237 -9.83 2.96 -8.26
CA LYS A 237 -11.03 2.91 -9.09
C LYS A 237 -12.21 3.52 -8.35
N GLU A 238 -13.33 3.74 -9.04
CA GLU A 238 -14.56 4.35 -8.48
C GLU A 238 -15.21 3.53 -7.36
N ASP A 239 -14.97 2.22 -7.32
CA ASP A 239 -15.44 1.30 -6.28
C ASP A 239 -14.44 1.16 -5.11
N HIS A 240 -13.27 1.78 -5.19
CA HIS A 240 -12.33 1.88 -4.08
C HIS A 240 -12.68 3.06 -3.15
N PHE A 241 -11.99 3.13 -2.01
CA PHE A 241 -12.18 4.18 -1.01
C PHE A 241 -10.87 4.89 -0.66
N ILE A 242 -10.96 6.17 -0.35
CA ILE A 242 -9.90 6.93 0.30
C ILE A 242 -10.43 7.57 1.59
N VAL A 243 -9.64 7.47 2.66
CA VAL A 243 -9.91 8.04 3.97
C VAL A 243 -8.92 9.17 4.23
N LEU A 244 -9.44 10.40 4.34
CA LEU A 244 -8.64 11.62 4.44
C LEU A 244 -8.91 12.35 5.76
N ASN A 245 -7.87 12.98 6.30
CA ASN A 245 -7.98 13.84 7.47
C ASN A 245 -8.56 15.21 7.08
N ASP A 246 -9.77 15.52 7.56
CA ASP A 246 -10.45 16.79 7.27
C ASP A 246 -9.80 18.01 7.98
N GLU A 247 -9.04 17.75 9.05
CA GLU A 247 -8.30 18.79 9.78
C GLU A 247 -6.97 19.16 9.08
N ASP A 248 -6.49 18.32 8.17
CA ASP A 248 -5.28 18.58 7.38
C ASP A 248 -5.67 19.14 6.01
N LYS A 249 -5.41 20.43 5.79
CA LYS A 249 -5.80 21.11 4.54
C LYS A 249 -5.26 20.40 3.30
N ILE A 250 -4.00 19.94 3.33
CA ILE A 250 -3.36 19.32 2.18
C ILE A 250 -4.01 17.97 1.89
N ALA A 251 -4.18 17.13 2.93
CA ALA A 251 -4.81 15.83 2.77
C ALA A 251 -6.27 15.97 2.33
N ARG A 252 -7.02 16.89 2.95
CA ARG A 252 -8.40 17.18 2.59
C ARG A 252 -8.55 17.66 1.15
N ASP A 253 -7.65 18.51 0.66
CA ASP A 253 -7.73 19.02 -0.71
C ASP A 253 -7.51 17.92 -1.77
N TRP A 254 -6.88 16.79 -1.41
CA TRP A 254 -6.74 15.65 -2.32
C TRP A 254 -8.06 14.99 -2.70
N GLN A 255 -9.15 15.24 -1.98
CA GLN A 255 -10.50 14.79 -2.41
C GLN A 255 -10.88 15.30 -3.81
N LYS A 256 -10.25 16.39 -4.28
CA LYS A 256 -10.46 16.97 -5.62
C LYS A 256 -9.68 16.23 -6.72
N GLU A 257 -8.75 15.35 -6.35
CA GLU A 257 -7.82 14.68 -7.26
C GLU A 257 -8.11 13.17 -7.40
N VAL A 258 -9.02 12.62 -6.58
CA VAL A 258 -9.33 11.18 -6.55
C VAL A 258 -10.56 10.85 -7.38
N CYS A 259 -10.57 9.65 -7.99
CA CYS A 259 -11.77 9.06 -8.57
C CYS A 259 -12.52 8.12 -7.60
N SER A 260 -11.87 7.73 -6.49
CA SER A 260 -12.41 6.83 -5.48
C SER A 260 -13.38 7.54 -4.54
N ARG A 261 -14.18 6.75 -3.81
CA ARG A 261 -15.13 7.28 -2.82
C ARG A 261 -14.37 7.84 -1.62
N THR A 262 -14.58 9.12 -1.33
CA THR A 262 -13.89 9.78 -0.22
C THR A 262 -14.71 9.67 1.07
N LEU A 263 -14.05 9.22 2.14
CA LEU A 263 -14.50 9.29 3.52
C LEU A 263 -13.58 10.23 4.29
N LEU A 264 -14.13 10.97 5.23
CA LEU A 264 -13.37 11.93 6.04
C LEU A 264 -13.36 11.51 7.50
N PHE A 265 -12.30 11.92 8.21
CA PHE A 265 -12.28 11.87 9.66
C PHE A 265 -11.79 13.18 10.26
N SER A 266 -12.30 13.52 11.45
CA SER A 266 -11.96 14.78 12.14
C SER A 266 -12.29 14.75 13.62
N LYS A 267 -11.57 15.50 14.45
CA LYS A 267 -12.00 15.77 15.83
C LYS A 267 -13.19 16.73 15.93
N LYS A 268 -13.74 17.20 14.80
CA LYS A 268 -14.90 18.10 14.73
C LYS A 268 -15.97 17.52 13.79
N ASP A 269 -17.24 17.83 14.03
CA ASP A 269 -18.34 17.43 13.14
C ASP A 269 -18.11 17.96 11.72
N HIS A 270 -18.26 17.08 10.72
CA HIS A 270 -18.10 17.38 9.30
C HIS A 270 -19.25 16.77 8.48
N LYS A 271 -19.66 17.41 7.39
CA LYS A 271 -20.83 16.96 6.60
C LYS A 271 -20.60 15.67 5.79
N ALA A 272 -19.35 15.21 5.65
CA ALA A 272 -19.00 14.01 4.89
C ALA A 272 -19.29 12.70 5.65
N VAL A 273 -19.30 11.58 4.91
CA VAL A 273 -19.33 10.22 5.48
C VAL A 273 -17.99 9.95 6.17
N GLY A 274 -18.05 9.34 7.35
CA GLY A 274 -16.88 8.95 8.14
C GLY A 274 -16.95 9.38 9.61
N ALA A 275 -15.83 9.25 10.33
CA ALA A 275 -15.82 9.36 11.79
C ALA A 275 -15.46 10.76 12.31
N PHE A 276 -16.21 11.24 13.30
CA PHE A 276 -15.98 12.54 13.92
C PHE A 276 -16.25 12.55 15.42
N VAL A 277 -15.93 13.66 16.10
CA VAL A 277 -16.26 13.84 17.52
C VAL A 277 -17.38 14.85 17.71
N LYS A 278 -18.37 14.50 18.53
CA LYS A 278 -19.47 15.37 18.93
C LYS A 278 -19.84 15.12 20.38
N ALA A 279 -19.88 16.19 21.18
CA ALA A 279 -20.23 16.12 22.61
C ALA A 279 -19.47 15.03 23.40
N GLY A 280 -18.16 14.91 23.17
CA GLY A 280 -17.30 13.93 23.86
C GLY A 280 -17.47 12.47 23.39
N LYS A 281 -18.27 12.23 22.35
CA LYS A 281 -18.49 10.91 21.74
C LYS A 281 -17.88 10.84 20.35
N ILE A 282 -17.40 9.66 19.99
CA ILE A 282 -17.03 9.32 18.62
C ILE A 282 -18.29 8.93 17.88
N MET A 283 -18.51 9.59 16.77
CA MET A 283 -19.65 9.41 15.89
C MET A 283 -19.17 8.87 14.56
N PHE A 284 -19.99 8.06 13.89
CA PHE A 284 -19.79 7.68 12.50
C PHE A 284 -20.99 8.13 11.67
N ARG A 285 -20.76 8.98 10.67
CA ARG A 285 -21.78 9.43 9.71
C ARG A 285 -21.83 8.46 8.54
N SER A 286 -22.99 7.84 8.33
CA SER A 286 -23.25 6.91 7.23
C SER A 286 -24.39 7.39 6.34
N ILE A 287 -24.39 6.93 5.09
CA ILE A 287 -25.56 7.00 4.21
C ILE A 287 -26.41 5.75 4.46
N ALA A 288 -27.69 5.90 4.80
CA ALA A 288 -28.59 4.84 5.28
C ALA A 288 -28.75 3.63 4.33
N ASN A 289 -28.27 3.71 3.08
CA ASN A 289 -28.26 2.59 2.14
C ASN A 289 -26.96 1.74 2.18
N CYS A 290 -25.91 2.12 2.91
CA CYS A 290 -24.70 1.30 3.04
C CYS A 290 -24.93 -0.01 3.80
N ALA A 291 -25.92 -0.07 4.69
CA ALA A 291 -26.25 -1.27 5.46
C ALA A 291 -26.86 -2.42 4.61
N ASN A 292 -27.34 -2.13 3.39
CA ASN A 292 -28.03 -3.11 2.53
C ASN A 292 -27.17 -3.75 1.43
N LEU A 293 -25.86 -3.49 1.39
CA LEU A 293 -24.96 -4.09 0.39
C LEU A 293 -24.74 -5.61 0.56
N GLN A 294 -25.25 -6.22 1.64
CA GLN A 294 -25.14 -7.67 1.86
C GLN A 294 -26.27 -8.52 1.24
N ARG A 295 -27.28 -7.94 0.58
CA ARG A 295 -28.34 -8.73 -0.06
C ARG A 295 -28.90 -8.01 -1.27
N THR A 296 -28.49 -8.42 -2.47
CA THR A 296 -29.37 -8.56 -3.67
C THR A 296 -28.58 -9.04 -4.89
N LYS A 297 -28.45 -10.37 -5.01
CA LYS A 297 -28.48 -11.01 -6.34
C LYS A 297 -29.95 -11.11 -6.77
N ARG A 298 -30.60 -10.01 -7.18
CA ARG A 298 -31.87 -10.09 -7.91
C ARG A 298 -31.94 -8.99 -8.96
N LYS A 299 -32.30 -9.42 -10.16
CA LYS A 299 -32.42 -8.65 -11.41
C LYS A 299 -33.04 -7.27 -11.17
N ALA A 300 -32.34 -6.23 -11.62
CA ALA A 300 -32.85 -4.87 -11.65
C ALA A 300 -33.87 -4.71 -12.78
N THR A 301 -35.15 -4.58 -12.42
CA THR A 301 -36.21 -4.08 -13.31
C THR A 301 -37.23 -3.29 -12.48
N SER A 302 -36.82 -2.16 -11.91
CA SER A 302 -37.73 -1.07 -11.55
C SER A 302 -36.95 0.24 -11.32
N PRO A 303 -37.53 1.41 -11.62
CA PRO A 303 -36.88 2.69 -11.38
C PRO A 303 -36.65 2.90 -9.88
N LEU A 304 -35.43 3.33 -9.50
CA LEU A 304 -35.10 3.73 -8.13
C LEU A 304 -36.04 4.86 -7.67
N PRO A 305 -36.68 4.78 -6.50
CA PRO A 305 -37.51 5.88 -5.98
C PRO A 305 -36.64 7.08 -5.58
N ALA A 306 -37.14 8.28 -5.85
CA ALA A 306 -36.52 9.59 -5.62
C ALA A 306 -36.45 10.00 -4.14
N ASN A 307 -35.93 9.14 -3.26
CA ASN A 307 -35.63 9.51 -1.88
C ASN A 307 -34.13 9.79 -1.74
N LEU A 308 -33.80 11.04 -1.40
CA LEU A 308 -32.44 11.44 -1.01
C LEU A 308 -31.90 10.47 0.06
N PRO A 309 -30.63 10.04 -0.04
CA PRO A 309 -30.03 9.17 0.94
C PRO A 309 -30.14 9.77 2.34
N ARG A 310 -30.82 9.09 3.28
CA ARG A 310 -30.90 9.54 4.68
C ARG A 310 -29.51 9.44 5.32
N ILE A 311 -28.98 10.55 5.81
CA ILE A 311 -27.75 10.55 6.60
C ILE A 311 -28.09 10.06 8.01
N LYS A 312 -27.30 9.13 8.54
CA LYS A 312 -27.45 8.60 9.90
C LYS A 312 -26.13 8.71 10.66
N ASP A 313 -26.19 9.37 11.81
CA ASP A 313 -25.09 9.42 12.77
C ASP A 313 -25.23 8.29 13.78
N LEU A 314 -24.18 7.50 13.94
CA LEU A 314 -24.10 6.40 14.90
C LEU A 314 -23.10 6.76 15.99
N VAL A 315 -23.46 6.53 17.25
CA VAL A 315 -22.50 6.61 18.37
C VAL A 315 -21.66 5.35 18.35
N VAL A 316 -20.33 5.50 18.26
CA VAL A 316 -19.38 4.37 18.25
C VAL A 316 -18.84 4.11 19.66
N ALA A 317 -18.31 5.13 20.32
CA ALA A 317 -17.72 5.03 21.66
C ALA A 317 -17.62 6.41 22.34
N SER A 318 -17.33 6.45 23.64
CA SER A 318 -16.89 7.70 24.29
C SER A 318 -15.43 7.99 23.94
N VAL A 319 -15.07 9.26 23.79
CA VAL A 319 -13.65 9.65 23.62
C VAL A 319 -12.82 9.24 24.84
N LYS A 320 -13.44 9.21 26.03
CA LYS A 320 -12.79 8.81 27.29
C LYS A 320 -12.43 7.32 27.34
N ASP A 321 -13.07 6.49 26.50
CA ASP A 321 -12.83 5.05 26.47
C ASP A 321 -11.61 4.69 25.61
N ILE A 322 -11.07 5.63 24.83
CA ILE A 322 -9.81 5.42 24.11
C ILE A 322 -8.66 5.48 25.12
N SER A 323 -8.12 4.32 25.47
CA SER A 323 -6.98 4.16 26.39
C SER A 323 -5.62 4.63 25.83
N LEU A 324 -5.62 5.50 24.81
CA LEU A 324 -4.42 6.04 24.18
C LEU A 324 -4.33 7.55 24.39
N GLU A 325 -3.42 7.98 25.26
CA GLU A 325 -3.23 9.39 25.57
C GLU A 325 -2.69 10.21 24.38
N GLY A 326 -3.14 11.46 24.24
CA GLY A 326 -2.63 12.41 23.24
C GLY A 326 -3.55 12.64 22.03
N ALA A 327 -3.66 13.90 21.59
CA ALA A 327 -4.63 14.30 20.57
C ALA A 327 -4.44 13.62 19.19
N HIS A 328 -3.21 13.18 18.89
CA HIS A 328 -2.89 12.42 17.67
C HIS A 328 -3.44 10.99 17.70
N ASN A 329 -3.57 10.38 18.88
CA ASN A 329 -4.12 9.03 19.01
C ASN A 329 -5.63 9.00 18.74
N LEU A 330 -6.34 10.07 19.11
CA LEU A 330 -7.74 10.24 18.73
C LEU A 330 -7.92 10.31 17.20
N GLN A 331 -7.06 11.05 16.49
CA GLN A 331 -7.10 11.09 15.02
C GLN A 331 -6.82 9.72 14.39
N ASN A 332 -5.84 8.98 14.91
CA ASN A 332 -5.54 7.61 14.46
C ASN A 332 -6.74 6.67 14.68
N ALA A 333 -7.42 6.78 15.84
CA ALA A 333 -8.62 6.01 16.13
C ALA A 333 -9.79 6.37 15.22
N LEU A 334 -10.02 7.66 14.95
CA LEU A 334 -11.06 8.11 14.02
C LEU A 334 -10.79 7.62 12.59
N ALA A 335 -9.54 7.66 12.13
CA ALA A 335 -9.16 7.09 10.84
C ALA A 335 -9.43 5.59 10.79
N ALA A 336 -9.07 4.85 11.85
CA ALA A 336 -9.31 3.40 11.92
C ALA A 336 -10.80 3.05 11.97
N ILE A 337 -11.60 3.77 12.76
CA ILE A 337 -13.07 3.63 12.84
C ILE A 337 -13.74 3.96 11.50
N THR A 338 -13.17 4.90 10.73
CA THR A 338 -13.71 5.22 9.41
C THR A 338 -13.54 4.08 8.41
N VAL A 339 -12.54 3.21 8.64
CA VAL A 339 -12.19 2.09 7.77
C VAL A 339 -12.91 0.80 8.16
N ALA A 340 -12.98 0.50 9.46
CA ALA A 340 -13.47 -0.77 10.02
C ALA A 340 -15.00 -0.92 9.93
#